data_AF-A0A443IZL8-F1
#
_entry.id   AF-A0A443IZL8-F1
#
_cell.length_a   1.000
_cell.length_b   1.000
_cell.length_c   1.000
_cell.angle_alpha   90.00
_cell.angle_beta   90.00
_cell.angle_gamma   90.00
#
_symmetry.space_group_name_H-M   'P 1'
#
loop_
_entity.id
_entity.type
_entity.pdbx_description
1 polymer ?
#
loop_
_entity_poly.entity_id
_entity_poly.type
_entity_poly.pdbx_seq_one_letter_code
_entity_poly.pdbx_strand_id
1 'polypeptide(L)'
;MPENFLSEKRYMLDTNIFRYKIDSSSHYRNEAKKFWTMILSEMEIGESEIFVPHEVLRELEIQSYLMMDKEKRRLDAVRGFLTILPEINNRQAEHMIRKISAYIRSNYKKELDVIKRGVEYPSVSDSRILLNAWQYDCILVTANIKDFMLFPLLFDSDALKLYDPITENYVVLDPIVHETITNDKQFNVMKQELVQLLNY
;
A
#
# COMPACT_ATOMS: atom_id res chain seq x y z
N MET A 1 -12.18 26.10 22.21
CA MET A 1 -10.94 25.89 21.43
C MET A 1 -11.13 24.59 20.67
N PRO A 2 -10.92 24.53 19.35
CA PRO A 2 -11.11 23.29 18.62
C PRO A 2 -9.94 22.36 18.95
N GLU A 3 -10.26 21.19 19.49
CA GLU A 3 -9.33 20.06 19.60
C GLU A 3 -8.98 19.61 18.18
N ASN A 4 -7.80 20.02 17.69
CA ASN A 4 -7.21 19.45 16.49
C ASN A 4 -6.78 18.01 16.82
N PHE A 5 -7.72 17.06 16.72
CA PHE A 5 -7.38 15.66 16.49
C PHE A 5 -6.82 15.56 15.06
N LEU A 6 -5.58 15.98 14.85
CA LEU A 6 -4.83 15.48 13.70
C LEU A 6 -4.65 13.99 13.95
N SER A 7 -5.49 13.17 13.33
CA SER A 7 -5.31 11.72 13.36
C SER A 7 -3.92 11.44 12.80
N GLU A 8 -3.04 10.89 13.64
CA GLU A 8 -1.69 10.51 13.28
C GLU A 8 -1.72 9.63 12.01
N LYS A 9 -0.99 10.04 10.97
CA LYS A 9 -0.97 9.32 9.69
C LYS A 9 -0.14 8.06 9.85
N ARG A 10 -0.72 6.92 9.50
CA ARG A 10 -0.01 5.63 9.51
C ARG A 10 0.35 5.25 8.10
N TYR A 11 1.63 5.30 7.75
CA TYR A 11 2.11 4.92 6.42
C TYR A 11 2.54 3.46 6.42
N MET A 12 2.06 2.67 5.47
CA MET A 12 2.58 1.34 5.20
C MET A 12 3.38 1.34 3.92
N LEU A 13 4.68 1.06 4.03
CA LEU A 13 5.59 1.13 2.89
C LEU A 13 5.72 -0.22 2.19
N ASP A 14 5.56 -0.21 0.87
CA ASP A 14 5.90 -1.34 -0.01
C ASP A 14 7.43 -1.44 -0.23
N THR A 15 7.91 -2.60 -0.65
CA THR A 15 9.33 -2.91 -0.90
C THR A 15 9.97 -1.96 -1.92
N ASN A 16 9.23 -1.52 -2.94
CA ASN A 16 9.77 -0.59 -3.95
C ASN A 16 10.22 0.75 -3.36
N ILE A 17 9.59 1.21 -2.27
CA ILE A 17 9.90 2.48 -1.60
C ILE A 17 11.28 2.45 -0.96
N PHE A 18 11.63 1.31 -0.36
CA PHE A 18 12.97 1.07 0.19
C PHE A 18 14.00 0.97 -0.92
N ARG A 19 13.68 0.24 -2.00
CA ARG A 19 14.59 0.07 -3.14
C ARG A 19 15.00 1.41 -3.74
N TYR A 20 14.06 2.33 -3.97
CA TYR A 20 14.37 3.64 -4.55
C TYR A 20 15.20 4.53 -3.63
N LYS A 21 15.12 4.32 -2.30
CA LYS A 21 15.96 5.02 -1.33
C LYS A 21 17.38 4.47 -1.28
N ILE A 22 17.51 3.15 -1.40
CA ILE A 22 18.77 2.44 -1.21
C ILE A 22 19.62 2.48 -2.49
N ASP A 23 19.00 2.20 -3.63
CA ASP A 23 19.63 2.16 -4.94
C ASP A 23 19.85 3.59 -5.47
N SER A 24 21.12 4.01 -5.50
CA SER A 24 21.49 5.34 -5.99
C SER A 24 21.33 5.54 -7.50
N SER A 25 21.13 4.47 -8.26
CA SER A 25 20.95 4.47 -9.73
C SER A 25 19.48 4.46 -10.16
N SER A 26 18.54 4.29 -9.23
CA SER A 26 17.11 4.29 -9.54
C SER A 26 16.67 5.58 -10.23
N HIS A 27 15.87 5.43 -11.30
CA HIS A 27 15.23 6.56 -11.98
C HIS A 27 14.28 7.36 -11.07
N TYR A 28 13.80 6.77 -9.98
CA TYR A 28 12.85 7.37 -9.03
C TYR A 28 13.50 7.88 -7.75
N ARG A 29 14.83 8.04 -7.75
CA ARG A 29 15.59 8.42 -6.57
C ARG A 29 15.18 9.78 -5.99
N ASN A 30 14.83 10.74 -6.84
CA ASN A 30 14.51 12.10 -6.39
C ASN A 30 13.14 12.15 -5.72
N GLU A 31 12.17 11.49 -6.33
CA GLU A 31 10.79 11.29 -5.86
C GLU A 31 10.82 10.55 -4.51
N ALA A 32 11.55 9.43 -4.45
CA ALA A 32 11.75 8.71 -3.20
C ALA A 32 12.44 9.58 -2.15
N LYS A 33 13.49 10.35 -2.51
CA LYS A 33 14.15 11.26 -1.58
C LYS A 33 13.17 12.29 -1.00
N LYS A 34 12.31 12.90 -1.82
CA LYS A 34 11.30 13.85 -1.37
C LYS A 34 10.32 13.19 -0.41
N PHE A 35 9.76 12.04 -0.78
CA PHE A 35 8.86 11.27 0.07
C PHE A 35 9.50 10.95 1.42
N TRP A 36 10.73 10.43 1.43
CA TRP A 36 11.45 10.13 2.66
C TRP A 36 11.75 11.38 3.51
N THR A 37 12.06 12.53 2.90
CA THR A 37 12.23 13.79 3.64
C THR A 37 10.92 14.21 4.29
N MET A 38 9.81 14.14 3.56
CA MET A 38 8.47 14.49 4.06
C MET A 38 8.08 13.62 5.25
N ILE A 39 8.08 12.29 5.10
CA ILE A 39 7.62 11.40 6.18
C ILE A 39 8.52 11.49 7.42
N LEU A 40 9.84 11.65 7.25
CA LEU A 40 10.75 11.79 8.39
C LEU A 40 10.49 13.11 9.13
N SER A 41 10.17 14.19 8.41
CA SER A 41 9.79 15.45 9.04
C SER A 41 8.45 15.36 9.77
N GLU A 42 7.47 14.63 9.22
CA GLU A 42 6.18 14.38 9.90
C GLU A 42 6.37 13.51 11.15
N MET A 43 7.22 12.48 11.09
CA MET A 43 7.55 11.65 12.25
C MET A 43 8.25 12.45 13.37
N GLU A 44 9.17 13.35 13.01
CA GLU A 44 9.91 14.17 13.98
C GLU A 44 8.98 15.07 14.81
N ILE A 45 7.86 15.50 14.22
CA ILE A 45 6.84 16.32 14.90
C ILE A 45 5.64 15.51 15.43
N GLY A 46 5.68 14.18 15.31
CA GLY A 46 4.62 13.28 15.81
C GLY A 46 3.32 13.30 15.00
N GLU A 47 3.38 13.66 13.72
CA GLU A 47 2.21 13.66 12.82
C GLU A 47 2.05 12.34 12.04
N SER A 48 3.09 11.50 12.03
CA SER A 48 3.03 10.22 11.33
C SER A 48 3.87 9.12 11.96
N GLU A 49 3.49 7.87 11.63
CA GLU A 49 4.23 6.65 11.93
C GLU A 49 4.46 5.85 10.66
N ILE A 50 5.60 5.16 10.59
CA ILE A 50 5.93 4.25 9.49
C ILE A 50 5.80 2.80 9.97
N PHE A 51 4.89 2.08 9.32
CA PHE A 51 4.69 0.66 9.46
C PHE A 51 5.26 -0.11 8.26
N VAL A 52 5.76 -1.31 8.55
CA VAL A 52 6.23 -2.25 7.53
C VAL A 52 5.72 -3.64 7.85
N PRO A 53 5.01 -4.31 6.93
CA PRO A 53 4.60 -5.68 7.15
C PRO A 53 5.82 -6.62 7.09
N HIS A 54 5.79 -7.70 7.86
CA HIS A 54 6.86 -8.71 7.84
C HIS A 54 7.15 -9.27 6.43
N GLU A 55 6.16 -9.28 5.52
CA GLU A 55 6.34 -9.65 4.11
C GLU A 55 7.38 -8.77 3.40
N VAL A 56 7.32 -7.45 3.57
CA VAL A 56 8.29 -6.52 2.96
C VAL A 56 9.70 -6.77 3.50
N LEU A 57 9.85 -7.11 4.78
CA LEU A 57 11.15 -7.45 5.34
C LEU A 57 11.74 -8.72 4.73
N ARG A 58 10.92 -9.74 4.48
CA ARG A 58 11.35 -10.97 3.79
C ARG A 58 11.80 -10.68 2.37
N GLU A 59 11.06 -9.85 1.64
CA GLU A 59 11.48 -9.45 0.29
C GLU A 59 12.81 -8.69 0.32
N LEU A 60 12.98 -7.74 1.23
CA LEU A 60 14.21 -6.97 1.38
C LEU A 60 15.38 -7.86 1.82
N GLU A 61 15.15 -8.85 2.68
CA GLU A 61 16.15 -9.84 3.08
C GLU A 61 16.63 -10.65 1.87
N ILE A 62 15.71 -11.19 1.07
CA ILE A 62 16.06 -11.95 -0.15
C ILE A 62 16.81 -11.05 -1.14
N GLN A 63 16.35 -9.82 -1.34
CA GLN A 63 17.00 -8.87 -2.24
C GLN A 63 18.38 -8.43 -1.73
N SER A 64 18.62 -8.46 -0.42
CA SER A 64 19.91 -8.06 0.18
C SER A 64 21.08 -8.95 -0.27
N TYR A 65 20.82 -10.19 -0.70
CA TYR A 65 21.86 -11.07 -1.25
C TYR A 65 22.43 -10.55 -2.58
N LEU A 66 21.68 -9.70 -3.28
CA LEU A 66 22.10 -9.06 -4.53
C LEU A 66 22.64 -7.63 -4.32
N MET A 67 22.58 -7.10 -3.10
CA MET A 67 22.97 -5.73 -2.77
C MET A 67 24.46 -5.62 -2.45
N MET A 68 25.04 -4.47 -2.78
CA MET A 68 26.38 -4.07 -2.33
C MET A 68 26.37 -3.72 -0.84
N ASP A 69 27.53 -3.80 -0.16
CA ASP A 69 27.63 -3.50 1.28
C ASP A 69 27.20 -2.07 1.66
N LYS A 70 27.35 -1.11 0.74
CA LYS A 70 26.85 0.25 0.93
C LYS A 70 25.32 0.31 0.96
N GLU A 71 24.66 -0.52 0.17
CA GLU A 71 23.20 -0.60 0.10
C GLU A 71 22.64 -1.32 1.33
N LYS A 72 23.28 -2.41 1.77
CA LYS A 72 22.95 -3.09 3.03
C LYS A 72 23.00 -2.14 4.22
N ARG A 73 24.08 -1.35 4.35
CA ARG A 73 24.19 -0.32 5.41
C ARG A 73 23.08 0.74 5.35
N ARG A 74 22.64 1.12 4.15
CA ARG A 74 21.50 2.06 3.99
C ARG A 74 20.19 1.41 4.42
N LEU A 75 19.97 0.14 4.07
CA LEU A 75 18.80 -0.62 4.51
C LEU A 75 18.76 -0.72 6.04
N ASP A 76 19.88 -1.06 6.68
CA ASP A 76 19.98 -1.18 8.14
C ASP A 76 19.73 0.17 8.84
N ALA A 77 20.22 1.27 8.28
CA ALA A 77 19.94 2.61 8.80
C ALA A 77 18.46 2.96 8.75
N VAL A 78 17.73 2.54 7.70
CA VAL A 78 16.29 2.76 7.58
C VAL A 78 15.51 1.88 8.55
N ARG A 79 15.95 0.63 8.77
CA ARG A 79 15.29 -0.33 9.69
C ARG A 79 15.20 0.16 11.13
N GLY A 80 16.12 1.01 11.57
CA GLY A 80 16.20 1.48 12.96
C GLY A 80 15.00 2.27 13.48
N PHE A 81 14.10 2.73 12.61
CA PHE A 81 12.93 3.54 12.99
C PHE A 81 11.62 3.04 12.38
N LEU A 82 11.57 1.79 11.91
CA LEU A 82 10.36 1.18 11.35
C LEU A 82 9.60 0.41 12.43
N THR A 83 8.27 0.56 12.48
CA THR A 83 7.41 -0.31 13.26
C THR A 83 7.03 -1.54 12.44
N ILE A 84 7.49 -2.70 12.85
CA ILE A 84 7.24 -3.95 12.14
C ILE A 84 5.88 -4.53 12.57
N LEU A 85 4.99 -4.71 11.61
CA LEU A 85 3.69 -5.35 11.85
C LEU A 85 3.79 -6.87 11.70
N PRO A 86 3.00 -7.64 12.48
CA PRO A 86 3.00 -9.08 12.43
C PRO A 86 2.51 -9.59 11.08
N GLU A 87 2.89 -10.82 10.74
CA GLU A 87 2.44 -11.46 9.52
C GLU A 87 0.95 -11.82 9.57
N ILE A 88 0.22 -11.49 8.51
CA ILE A 88 -1.14 -12.00 8.30
C ILE A 88 -1.03 -13.39 7.66
N ASN A 89 -1.21 -14.41 8.48
CA ASN A 89 -1.11 -15.81 8.08
C ASN A 89 -2.47 -16.42 7.68
N ASN A 90 -3.32 -15.65 7.01
CA ASN A 90 -4.60 -16.13 6.49
C ASN A 90 -4.57 -16.30 4.96
N ARG A 91 -4.29 -17.52 4.51
CA ARG A 91 -4.24 -17.87 3.08
C ARG A 91 -5.59 -17.68 2.36
N GLN A 92 -6.71 -17.83 3.08
CA GLN A 92 -8.03 -17.64 2.50
C GLN A 92 -8.30 -16.16 2.25
N ALA A 93 -7.95 -15.29 3.20
CA ALA A 93 -8.05 -13.83 3.02
C ALA A 93 -7.15 -13.35 1.88
N GLU A 94 -5.92 -13.86 1.80
CA GLU A 94 -4.99 -13.57 0.69
C GLU A 94 -5.59 -13.98 -0.67
N HIS A 95 -6.11 -15.21 -0.76
CA HIS A 95 -6.76 -15.68 -1.97
C HIS A 95 -7.98 -14.83 -2.33
N MET A 96 -8.75 -14.39 -1.34
CA MET A 96 -9.93 -13.55 -1.52
C MET A 96 -9.57 -12.18 -2.07
N ILE A 97 -8.51 -11.52 -1.58
CA ILE A 97 -7.98 -10.28 -2.17
C ILE A 97 -7.71 -10.45 -3.65
N ARG A 98 -6.99 -11.52 -4.03
CA ARG A 98 -6.65 -11.78 -5.43
C ARG A 98 -7.89 -12.05 -6.27
N LYS A 99 -8.87 -12.77 -5.73
CA LYS A 99 -10.15 -13.05 -6.39
C LYS A 99 -10.95 -11.77 -6.62
N ILE A 100 -11.04 -10.89 -5.62
CA ILE A 100 -11.73 -9.59 -5.75
C ILE A 100 -11.02 -8.71 -6.78
N SER A 101 -9.69 -8.59 -6.72
CA SER A 101 -8.94 -7.81 -7.71
C SER A 101 -9.11 -8.35 -9.13
N ALA A 102 -9.10 -9.68 -9.30
CA ALA A 102 -9.35 -10.31 -10.60
C ALA A 102 -10.77 -10.01 -11.12
N TYR A 103 -11.77 -10.07 -10.23
CA TYR A 103 -13.15 -9.71 -10.56
C TYR A 103 -13.29 -8.23 -10.95
N ILE A 104 -12.67 -7.32 -10.19
CA ILE A 104 -12.69 -5.89 -10.53
C ILE A 104 -12.06 -5.66 -11.90
N ARG A 105 -10.90 -6.27 -12.13
CA ARG A 105 -10.21 -6.16 -13.42
C ARG A 105 -11.04 -6.71 -14.57
N SER A 106 -11.72 -7.85 -14.40
CA SER A 106 -12.50 -8.43 -15.51
C SER A 106 -13.72 -7.58 -15.88
N ASN A 107 -14.33 -6.91 -14.90
CA ASN A 107 -15.62 -6.22 -15.09
C ASN A 107 -15.49 -4.69 -15.24
N TYR A 108 -14.48 -4.07 -14.63
CA TYR A 108 -14.35 -2.61 -14.53
C TYR A 108 -13.01 -2.06 -15.04
N LYS A 109 -12.25 -2.86 -15.80
CA LYS A 109 -10.95 -2.41 -16.30
C LYS A 109 -11.05 -1.12 -17.12
N LYS A 110 -12.10 -0.94 -17.94
CA LYS A 110 -12.20 0.25 -18.80
C LYS A 110 -12.41 1.52 -17.98
N GLU A 111 -13.21 1.41 -16.94
CA GLU A 111 -13.57 2.46 -15.99
C GLU A 111 -12.35 2.86 -15.15
N LEU A 112 -11.55 1.87 -14.75
CA LEU A 112 -10.34 2.09 -13.95
C LEU A 112 -9.11 2.48 -14.79
N ASP A 113 -9.05 2.08 -16.06
CA ASP A 113 -7.98 2.44 -16.99
C ASP A 113 -7.97 3.97 -17.29
N VAL A 114 -9.03 4.70 -16.96
CA VAL A 114 -9.09 6.17 -17.03
C VAL A 114 -8.00 6.82 -16.18
N ILE A 115 -7.57 6.15 -15.11
CA ILE A 115 -6.48 6.59 -14.22
C ILE A 115 -5.10 6.44 -14.92
N LYS A 116 -5.06 5.84 -16.12
CA LYS A 116 -3.85 5.55 -16.92
C LYS A 116 -2.78 4.75 -16.19
N ARG A 117 -3.17 4.06 -15.11
CA ARG A 117 -2.27 3.21 -14.32
C ARG A 117 -2.51 1.73 -14.54
N GLY A 118 -3.64 1.36 -15.14
CA GLY A 118 -4.02 -0.03 -15.35
C GLY A 118 -4.52 -0.68 -14.06
N VAL A 119 -5.13 -1.86 -14.22
CA VAL A 119 -5.56 -2.72 -13.11
C VAL A 119 -5.01 -4.11 -13.34
N GLU A 120 -4.28 -4.62 -12.36
CA GLU A 120 -3.80 -5.98 -12.28
C GLU A 120 -4.25 -6.61 -10.97
N TYR A 121 -4.18 -7.93 -10.88
CA TYR A 121 -4.39 -8.61 -9.61
C TYR A 121 -3.04 -8.77 -8.89
N PRO A 122 -2.99 -8.52 -7.57
CA PRO A 122 -1.74 -8.54 -6.83
C PRO A 122 -1.10 -9.93 -6.81
N SER A 123 0.23 -9.94 -6.66
CA SER A 123 0.95 -11.15 -6.29
C SER A 123 0.54 -11.64 -4.89
N VAL A 124 1.04 -12.81 -4.49
CA VAL A 124 0.84 -13.34 -3.12
C VAL A 124 1.38 -12.37 -2.07
N SER A 125 2.58 -11.83 -2.29
CA SER A 125 3.21 -10.86 -1.39
C SER A 125 2.42 -9.54 -1.33
N ASP A 126 2.12 -8.96 -2.50
CA ASP A 126 1.33 -7.72 -2.58
C ASP A 126 -0.03 -7.86 -1.88
N SER A 127 -0.67 -9.03 -1.99
CA SER A 127 -1.94 -9.29 -1.31
C SER A 127 -1.80 -9.23 0.20
N ARG A 128 -0.69 -9.74 0.76
CA ARG A 128 -0.42 -9.69 2.21
C ARG A 128 -0.07 -8.28 2.67
N ILE A 129 0.64 -7.51 1.85
CA ILE A 129 0.92 -6.10 2.10
C ILE A 129 -0.40 -5.31 2.14
N LEU A 130 -1.27 -5.51 1.15
CA LEU A 130 -2.60 -4.87 1.08
C LEU A 130 -3.45 -5.23 2.30
N LEU A 131 -3.49 -6.51 2.68
CA LEU A 131 -4.24 -6.96 3.88
C LEU A 131 -3.73 -6.28 5.15
N ASN A 132 -2.41 -6.16 5.33
CA ASN A 132 -1.85 -5.46 6.48
C ASN A 132 -2.24 -3.99 6.45
N ALA A 133 -2.12 -3.33 5.29
CA ALA A 133 -2.50 -1.93 5.15
C ALA A 133 -3.97 -1.72 5.52
N TRP A 134 -4.85 -2.64 5.14
CA TRP A 134 -6.27 -2.55 5.45
C TRP A 134 -6.57 -2.80 6.93
N GLN A 135 -6.03 -3.88 7.50
CA GLN A 135 -6.30 -4.27 8.89
C GLN A 135 -5.82 -3.22 9.91
N TYR A 136 -4.73 -2.53 9.60
CA TYR A 136 -4.14 -1.50 10.47
C TYR A 136 -4.52 -0.07 10.05
N ASP A 137 -5.48 0.08 9.14
CA ASP A 137 -6.02 1.35 8.63
C ASP A 137 -4.94 2.33 8.10
N CYS A 138 -3.91 1.79 7.46
CA CYS A 138 -2.77 2.56 6.97
C CYS A 138 -3.01 3.15 5.57
N ILE A 139 -2.29 4.24 5.30
CA ILE A 139 -2.03 4.75 3.96
C ILE A 139 -0.98 3.84 3.33
N LEU A 140 -1.35 3.08 2.31
CA LEU A 140 -0.41 2.26 1.55
C LEU A 140 0.40 3.14 0.59
N VAL A 141 1.72 3.06 0.67
CA VAL A 141 2.65 3.81 -0.18
C VAL A 141 3.36 2.85 -1.13
N THR A 142 3.13 3.00 -2.43
CA THR A 142 3.72 2.15 -3.46
C THR A 142 3.79 2.85 -4.81
N ALA A 143 4.80 2.53 -5.62
CA ALA A 143 4.82 2.90 -7.04
C ALA A 143 4.08 1.89 -7.94
N ASN A 144 3.71 0.71 -7.42
CA ASN A 144 3.05 -0.37 -8.16
C ASN A 144 1.52 -0.25 -8.13
N ILE A 145 1.02 0.95 -8.44
CA ILE A 145 -0.39 1.31 -8.21
C ILE A 145 -1.39 0.33 -8.84
N LYS A 146 -1.08 -0.16 -10.05
CA LYS A 146 -1.92 -1.10 -10.79
C LYS A 146 -2.26 -2.38 -10.01
N ASP A 147 -1.36 -2.83 -9.14
CA ASP A 147 -1.49 -4.08 -8.38
C ASP A 147 -2.32 -3.88 -7.10
N PHE A 148 -2.51 -2.61 -6.68
CA PHE A 148 -3.19 -2.22 -5.44
C PHE A 148 -4.49 -1.44 -5.66
N MET A 149 -5.03 -1.43 -6.88
CA MET A 149 -6.27 -0.70 -7.23
C MET A 149 -7.52 -1.16 -6.47
N LEU A 150 -7.50 -2.36 -5.87
CA LEU A 150 -8.54 -2.79 -4.93
C LEU A 150 -8.56 -1.92 -3.66
N PHE A 151 -7.40 -1.41 -3.21
CA PHE A 151 -7.28 -0.81 -1.89
C PHE A 151 -8.22 0.38 -1.65
N PRO A 152 -8.34 1.38 -2.57
CA PRO A 152 -9.30 2.48 -2.40
C PRO A 152 -10.77 2.05 -2.35
N LEU A 153 -11.14 0.92 -2.95
CA LEU A 153 -12.52 0.39 -2.95
C LEU A 153 -12.91 -0.28 -1.63
N LEU A 154 -11.93 -0.50 -0.73
CA LEU A 154 -12.20 -1.02 0.60
C LEU A 154 -12.69 0.07 1.57
N PHE A 155 -12.54 1.33 1.21
CA PHE A 155 -12.90 2.51 2.00
C PHE A 155 -13.94 3.39 1.29
N ASP A 156 -14.36 4.46 1.95
CA ASP A 156 -15.20 5.51 1.37
C ASP A 156 -14.45 6.24 0.24
N SER A 157 -15.20 6.85 -0.68
CA SER A 157 -14.65 7.40 -1.94
C SER A 157 -13.70 8.59 -1.76
N ASP A 158 -13.79 9.30 -0.63
CA ASP A 158 -12.93 10.41 -0.25
C ASP A 158 -11.72 10.00 0.59
N ALA A 159 -11.60 8.71 0.94
CA ALA A 159 -10.51 8.21 1.78
C ALA A 159 -9.16 8.21 1.05
N LEU A 160 -8.20 8.96 1.58
CA LEU A 160 -6.83 9.06 1.04
C LEU A 160 -5.96 7.90 1.52
N LYS A 161 -6.16 6.69 0.95
CA LYS A 161 -5.54 5.46 1.44
C LYS A 161 -4.44 4.89 0.55
N LEU A 162 -4.34 5.26 -0.72
CA LEU A 162 -3.27 4.80 -1.61
C LEU A 162 -2.46 5.99 -2.10
N TYR A 163 -1.17 6.04 -1.77
CA TYR A 163 -0.28 7.14 -2.14
C TYR A 163 0.81 6.68 -3.10
N ASP A 164 0.96 7.40 -4.20
CA ASP A 164 2.03 7.19 -5.17
C ASP A 164 3.15 8.21 -4.96
N PRO A 165 4.33 7.79 -4.49
CA PRO A 165 5.44 8.69 -4.26
C PRO A 165 6.06 9.23 -5.57
N ILE A 166 5.82 8.59 -6.71
CA ILE A 166 6.40 8.98 -8.00
C ILE A 166 5.70 10.20 -8.57
N THR A 167 4.37 10.21 -8.46
CA THR A 167 3.56 11.36 -8.85
C THR A 167 3.26 12.30 -7.70
N GLU A 168 3.70 11.96 -6.48
CA GLU A 168 3.49 12.74 -5.25
C GLU A 168 2.00 12.95 -4.92
N ASN A 169 1.13 12.01 -5.34
CA ASN A 169 -0.32 12.16 -5.26
C ASN A 169 -1.00 10.91 -4.67
N TYR A 170 -2.13 11.13 -4.01
CA TYR A 170 -3.05 10.07 -3.66
C TYR A 170 -3.80 9.58 -4.91
N VAL A 171 -4.03 8.27 -4.97
CA VAL A 171 -4.88 7.66 -5.98
C VAL A 171 -6.32 7.77 -5.51
N VAL A 172 -7.05 8.67 -6.13
CA VAL A 172 -8.48 8.88 -5.90
C VAL A 172 -9.24 8.35 -7.11
N LEU A 173 -10.23 7.50 -6.86
CA LEU A 173 -11.12 7.00 -7.91
C LEU A 173 -12.16 8.07 -8.23
N ASP A 174 -12.59 8.12 -9.49
CA ASP A 174 -13.77 8.90 -9.84
C ASP A 174 -14.95 8.44 -8.96
N PRO A 175 -15.72 9.35 -8.32
CA PRO A 175 -16.78 8.96 -7.40
C PRO A 175 -17.85 8.07 -8.04
N ILE A 176 -18.16 8.26 -9.32
CA ILE A 176 -19.14 7.44 -10.04
C ILE A 176 -18.58 6.04 -10.26
N VAL A 177 -17.28 5.92 -10.59
CA VAL A 177 -16.61 4.61 -10.73
C VAL A 177 -16.56 3.88 -9.39
N HIS A 178 -16.19 4.58 -8.32
CA HIS A 178 -16.18 4.02 -6.97
C HIS A 178 -17.56 3.50 -6.59
N GLU A 179 -18.59 4.36 -6.67
CA GLU A 179 -19.97 4.00 -6.34
C GLU A 179 -20.49 2.83 -7.18
N THR A 180 -20.19 2.82 -8.49
CA THR A 180 -20.59 1.72 -9.39
C THR A 180 -20.04 0.38 -8.92
N ILE A 181 -18.78 0.33 -8.51
CA ILE A 181 -18.13 -0.90 -8.05
C ILE A 181 -18.60 -1.25 -6.64
N THR A 182 -18.68 -0.29 -5.72
CA THR A 182 -19.08 -0.56 -4.33
C THR A 182 -20.57 -0.86 -4.18
N ASN A 183 -21.41 -0.52 -5.15
CA ASN A 183 -22.81 -0.95 -5.19
C ASN A 183 -23.01 -2.27 -5.96
N ASP A 184 -21.97 -2.82 -6.59
CA ASP A 184 -22.06 -4.12 -7.24
C ASP A 184 -22.31 -5.24 -6.20
N LYS A 185 -23.32 -6.05 -6.47
CA LYS A 185 -23.76 -7.11 -5.54
C LYS A 185 -22.68 -8.16 -5.35
N GLN A 186 -21.99 -8.58 -6.41
CA GLN A 186 -20.99 -9.62 -6.35
C GLN A 186 -19.72 -9.12 -5.63
N PHE A 187 -19.31 -7.88 -5.89
CA PHE A 187 -18.22 -7.22 -5.16
C PHE A 187 -18.51 -7.18 -3.66
N ASN A 188 -19.71 -6.74 -3.26
CA ASN A 188 -20.12 -6.66 -1.86
C ASN A 188 -20.14 -8.02 -1.16
N VAL A 189 -20.63 -9.07 -1.83
CA VAL A 189 -20.59 -10.44 -1.29
C VAL A 189 -19.15 -10.85 -0.98
N MET A 190 -18.22 -10.63 -1.92
CA MET A 190 -16.82 -11.00 -1.71
C MET A 190 -16.12 -10.11 -0.66
N LYS A 191 -16.44 -8.81 -0.61
CA LYS A 191 -15.93 -7.90 0.43
C LYS A 191 -16.38 -8.34 1.82
N GLN A 192 -17.65 -8.75 1.98
CA GLN A 192 -18.17 -9.29 3.24
C GLN A 192 -17.50 -10.61 3.62
N GLU A 193 -17.31 -11.53 2.67
CA GLU A 193 -16.59 -12.79 2.88
C GLU A 193 -15.16 -12.52 3.36
N LEU A 194 -14.47 -11.55 2.75
CA LEU A 194 -13.14 -11.14 3.16
C LEU A 194 -13.12 -10.57 4.59
N VAL A 195 -14.06 -9.71 4.96
CA VAL A 195 -14.17 -9.18 6.34
C VAL A 195 -14.38 -10.30 7.35
N GLN A 196 -15.19 -11.30 7.02
CA GLN A 196 -15.39 -12.47 7.90
C GLN A 196 -14.07 -13.22 8.10
N LEU A 197 -13.32 -13.48 7.02
CA LEU A 197 -12.02 -14.16 7.09
C LEU A 197 -10.99 -13.43 7.96
N LEU A 198 -11.09 -12.10 8.12
CA LEU A 198 -10.17 -11.34 8.98
C LEU A 198 -10.56 -11.32 10.46
N ASN A 199 -11.81 -11.66 10.79
CA ASN A 199 -12.32 -11.68 12.16
C ASN A 199 -12.24 -13.07 12.82
N TYR A 200 -11.79 -14.09 12.09
CA TYR A 200 -11.57 -15.47 12.56
C TYR A 200 -10.09 -15.83 12.48
#